data_AF-A0A8T6YAP9-F1
#
_entry.id   AF-A0A8T6YAP9-F1
#
_cell.length_a   1.000
_cell.length_b   1.000
_cell.length_c   1.000
_cell.angle_alpha   90.00
_cell.angle_beta   90.00
_cell.angle_gamma   90.00
#
_symmetry.space_group_name_H-M   'P 1'
#
loop_
_entity.id
_entity.type
_entity.pdbx_description
1 polymer ?
#
loop_
_entity_poly.entity_id
_entity_poly.type
_entity_poly.pdbx_seq_one_letter_code
_entity_poly.pdbx_strand_id
1 'polypeptide(L)'
;MRFLINLPKNIRFLFILAGVFFVSGSLIMELAGGWYEFSNGKENLAYAMISTVEESLEMIGAAFFVYTLLIYMSLYLKEEVIFLFQEENDSTDK
;
A
#
# COMPACT_ATOMS: atom_id res chain seq x y z
N MET A 1 -10.55 6.85 -15.30
CA MET A 1 -9.32 6.55 -16.08
C MET A 1 -8.51 7.77 -16.53
N ARG A 2 -8.99 9.03 -16.45
CA ARG A 2 -8.19 10.22 -16.88
C ARG A 2 -7.08 10.65 -15.90
N PHE A 3 -7.15 10.23 -14.64
CA PHE A 3 -6.16 10.58 -13.61
C PHE A 3 -4.75 10.05 -13.93
N LEU A 4 -4.64 8.75 -14.22
CA LEU A 4 -3.36 8.08 -14.56
C LEU A 4 -2.65 8.68 -15.79
N ILE A 5 -3.41 9.22 -16.74
CA ILE A 5 -2.88 9.75 -18.00
C ILE A 5 -2.35 11.19 -17.80
N ASN A 6 -2.93 11.94 -16.87
CA ASN A 6 -2.54 13.30 -16.54
C ASN A 6 -1.34 13.37 -15.56
N LEU A 7 -0.88 12.24 -15.03
CA LEU A 7 0.29 12.21 -14.15
C LEU A 7 1.58 12.50 -14.95
N PRO A 8 2.51 13.29 -14.39
CA PRO A 8 3.86 13.46 -14.93
C PRO A 8 4.53 12.10 -15.17
N LYS A 9 5.27 11.95 -16.28
CA LYS A 9 5.85 10.66 -16.72
C LYS A 9 6.63 9.93 -15.61
N ASN A 10 7.36 10.68 -14.79
CA ASN A 10 8.17 10.14 -13.69
C ASN A 10 7.28 9.57 -12.58
N ILE A 11 6.23 10.28 -12.19
CA ILE A 11 5.29 9.88 -11.13
C ILE A 11 4.41 8.71 -11.60
N ARG A 12 4.01 8.72 -12.87
CA ARG A 12 3.22 7.64 -13.45
C ARG A 12 3.94 6.30 -13.35
N PHE A 13 5.27 6.27 -13.53
CA PHE A 13 6.04 5.05 -13.37
C PHE A 13 6.02 4.55 -11.92
N LEU A 14 6.23 5.44 -10.94
CA LEU A 14 6.14 5.06 -9.52
C LEU A 14 4.74 4.57 -9.13
N PHE A 15 3.69 5.19 -9.68
CA PHE A 15 2.30 4.81 -9.42
C PHE A 15 1.99 3.41 -9.96
N ILE A 16 2.46 3.11 -11.17
CA ILE A 16 2.33 1.78 -11.78
C ILE A 16 3.14 0.78 -10.96
N LEU A 17 4.35 1.12 -10.56
CA LEU A 17 5.20 0.25 -9.75
C LEU A 17 4.52 -0.11 -8.41
N ALA A 18 3.95 0.89 -7.72
CA ALA A 18 3.19 0.69 -6.49
C ALA A 18 2.01 -0.27 -6.69
N GLY A 19 1.24 -0.07 -7.77
CA GLY A 19 0.14 -0.95 -8.14
C GLY A 19 0.61 -2.37 -8.48
N VAL A 20 1.74 -2.52 -9.17
CA VAL A 20 2.33 -3.83 -9.46
C VAL A 20 2.75 -4.51 -8.17
N PHE A 21 3.45 -3.85 -7.25
CA PHE A 21 3.83 -4.45 -5.96
C PHE A 21 2.62 -4.87 -5.13
N PHE A 22 1.60 -4.02 -5.04
CA PHE A 22 0.38 -4.32 -4.31
C PHE A 22 -0.40 -5.50 -4.92
N VAL A 23 -0.67 -5.46 -6.23
CA VAL A 23 -1.44 -6.51 -6.91
C VAL A 23 -0.65 -7.80 -7.07
N SER A 24 0.66 -7.74 -7.32
CA SER A 24 1.50 -8.94 -7.42
C SER A 24 1.71 -9.59 -6.05
N GLY A 25 1.78 -8.80 -4.97
CA GLY A 25 1.79 -9.30 -3.60
C GLY A 25 0.52 -10.10 -3.31
N SER A 26 -0.65 -9.47 -3.40
CA SER A 26 -1.91 -10.12 -3.04
C SER A 26 -2.28 -11.25 -4.00
N LEU A 27 -2.27 -11.02 -5.30
CA LEU A 27 -2.86 -11.96 -6.27
C LEU A 27 -2.01 -13.20 -6.51
N ILE A 28 -0.67 -13.08 -6.46
CA ILE A 28 0.24 -14.23 -6.64
C ILE A 28 0.35 -15.01 -5.33
N MET A 29 0.41 -14.33 -4.18
CA MET A 29 0.55 -15.02 -2.90
C MET A 29 -0.77 -15.60 -2.40
N GLU A 30 -1.93 -15.01 -2.71
CA GLU A 30 -3.23 -15.63 -2.39
C GLU A 30 -3.40 -16.98 -3.14
N LEU A 31 -2.95 -17.06 -4.40
CA LEU A 31 -2.92 -18.32 -5.16
C LEU A 31 -1.92 -19.33 -4.59
N ALA A 32 -0.73 -18.88 -4.19
CA ALA A 32 0.30 -19.74 -3.61
C ALA A 32 -0.10 -20.25 -2.21
N GLY A 33 -0.65 -19.36 -1.38
CA GLY A 33 -1.19 -19.63 -0.05
C GLY A 33 -2.38 -20.57 -0.12
N GLY A 34 -3.32 -20.36 -1.04
CA GLY A 34 -4.46 -21.26 -1.25
C GLY A 34 -4.06 -22.66 -1.70
N TRP A 35 -3.05 -22.79 -2.57
CA TRP A 35 -2.50 -24.10 -2.94
C TRP A 35 -1.79 -24.79 -1.76
N TYR A 36 -1.04 -24.02 -0.96
CA TYR A 36 -0.34 -24.55 0.21
C TYR A 36 -1.30 -24.96 1.34
N GLU A 37 -2.36 -24.18 1.56
CA GLU A 37 -3.44 -24.48 2.51
C GLU A 37 -4.15 -25.80 2.13
N PHE A 38 -4.47 -25.98 0.85
CA PHE A 38 -5.13 -27.19 0.35
C PHE A 38 -4.28 -28.45 0.54
N SER A 39 -2.95 -28.34 0.44
CA SER A 39 -2.04 -29.49 0.58
C SER A 39 -1.68 -29.79 2.05
N ASN A 40 -1.44 -28.76 2.86
CA ASN A 40 -0.74 -28.91 4.15
C ASN A 40 -1.49 -28.33 5.37
N GLY A 41 -2.69 -27.76 5.17
CA GLY A 41 -3.48 -27.09 6.20
C GLY A 41 -2.91 -25.72 6.63
N LYS A 42 -3.71 -24.94 7.37
CA LYS A 42 -3.35 -23.58 7.83
C LYS A 42 -2.32 -23.54 8.97
N GLU A 43 -2.19 -24.63 9.74
CA GLU A 43 -1.31 -24.68 10.92
C GLU A 43 0.11 -25.12 10.54
N ASN A 44 0.74 -24.36 9.65
CA ASN A 44 2.11 -24.62 9.23
C ASN A 44 2.94 -23.35 9.24
N LEU A 45 4.14 -23.43 9.84
CA LEU A 45 5.08 -22.31 9.92
C LEU A 45 5.37 -21.71 8.52
N ALA A 46 5.44 -22.58 7.51
CA ALA A 46 5.65 -22.17 6.12
C ALA A 46 4.48 -21.31 5.58
N TYR A 47 3.24 -21.64 5.92
CA TYR A 47 2.07 -20.84 5.53
C TYR A 47 2.12 -19.47 6.19
N ALA A 48 2.43 -19.42 7.49
CA ALA A 48 2.60 -18.15 8.21
C ALA A 48 3.69 -17.26 7.59
N MET A 49 4.84 -17.85 7.22
CA MET A 49 5.91 -17.10 6.54
C MET A 49 5.48 -16.56 5.17
N ILE A 50 4.77 -17.36 4.36
CA ILE A 50 4.24 -16.94 3.06
C ILE A 50 3.28 -15.76 3.25
N SER A 51 2.34 -15.88 4.18
CA SER A 51 1.38 -14.82 4.52
C SER A 51 2.06 -13.55 5.02
N THR A 52 3.12 -13.64 5.84
CA THR A 52 3.87 -12.46 6.29
C THR A 52 4.58 -11.75 5.14
N VAL A 53 5.13 -12.51 4.18
CA VAL A 53 5.77 -11.94 2.99
C VAL A 53 4.75 -11.26 2.09
N GLU A 54 3.58 -11.87 1.91
CA GLU A 54 2.44 -11.28 1.19
C GLU A 54 2.03 -9.93 1.80
N GLU A 55 1.71 -9.91 3.10
CA GLU A 55 1.33 -8.70 3.82
C GLU A 55 2.43 -7.62 3.74
N SER A 56 3.71 -8.03 3.82
CA SER A 56 4.83 -7.09 3.70
C SER A 56 4.91 -6.46 2.30
N LEU A 57 4.69 -7.24 1.25
CA LEU A 57 4.67 -6.74 -0.13
C LEU A 57 3.50 -5.79 -0.37
N GLU A 58 2.33 -6.10 0.18
CA GLU A 58 1.16 -5.21 0.14
C GLU A 58 1.46 -3.88 0.84
N MET A 59 2.04 -3.91 2.04
CA MET A 59 2.40 -2.69 2.79
C MET A 59 3.45 -1.86 2.05
N ILE A 60 4.44 -2.49 1.41
CA ILE A 60 5.40 -1.79 0.55
C ILE A 60 4.69 -1.13 -0.62
N GLY A 61 3.82 -1.86 -1.33
CA GLY A 61 3.01 -1.31 -2.42
C GLY A 61 2.19 -0.10 -1.98
N ALA A 62 1.52 -0.18 -0.82
CA ALA A 62 0.76 0.92 -0.24
C ALA A 62 1.64 2.12 0.14
N ALA A 63 2.81 1.90 0.72
CA ALA A 63 3.76 2.97 1.04
C ALA A 63 4.25 3.70 -0.21
N PHE A 64 4.60 2.95 -1.27
CA PHE A 64 4.98 3.53 -2.57
C PHE A 64 3.81 4.31 -3.20
N PHE A 65 2.58 3.82 -3.04
CA PHE A 65 1.39 4.52 -3.53
C PHE A 65 1.21 5.87 -2.84
N VAL A 66 1.25 5.91 -1.50
CA VAL A 66 1.16 7.15 -0.72
C VAL A 66 2.31 8.11 -1.06
N TYR A 67 3.54 7.59 -1.12
CA TYR A 67 4.71 8.38 -1.50
C TYR A 67 4.53 9.04 -2.88
N THR A 68 4.02 8.28 -3.84
CA THR A 68 3.76 8.79 -5.19
C THR A 68 2.69 9.89 -5.19
N LEU A 69 1.63 9.73 -4.39
CA LEU A 69 0.59 10.75 -4.23
C LEU A 69 1.14 12.03 -3.58
N LEU A 70 2.00 11.91 -2.57
CA LEU A 70 2.64 13.06 -1.92
C LEU A 70 3.55 13.84 -2.88
N ILE A 71 4.37 13.14 -3.68
CA ILE A 71 5.17 13.80 -4.72
C ILE A 71 4.26 14.47 -5.74
N TYR A 72 3.19 13.80 -6.17
CA TYR A 72 2.23 14.38 -7.11
C TYR A 72 1.64 15.67 -6.56
N MET A 73 1.18 15.66 -5.31
CA MET A 73 0.69 16.86 -4.63
C MET A 73 1.76 17.97 -4.56
N SER A 74 2.98 17.63 -4.18
CA SER A 74 4.09 18.59 -4.08
C SER A 74 4.45 19.27 -5.40
N LEU A 75 4.15 18.67 -6.56
CA LEU A 75 4.39 19.33 -7.85
C LEU A 75 3.37 20.42 -8.18
N TYR A 76 2.18 20.38 -7.59
CA TYR A 76 1.11 21.35 -7.86
C TYR A 76 0.85 22.30 -6.69
N LEU A 77 1.24 21.93 -5.47
CA LEU A 77 1.20 22.79 -4.29
C LEU A 77 2.44 23.68 -4.24
N LYS A 78 2.25 24.97 -4.51
CA LYS A 78 3.26 26.02 -4.39
C LYS A 78 3.35 26.61 -2.97
N GLU A 79 2.40 26.25 -2.11
CA GLU A 79 2.29 26.70 -0.72
C GLU A 79 2.75 25.61 0.25
N GLU A 80 3.31 26.02 1.38
CA GLU A 80 3.76 25.11 2.44
C GLU A 80 2.58 24.32 3.01
N VAL A 81 2.70 22.98 3.02
CA VAL A 81 1.72 22.11 3.65
C VAL A 81 2.03 22.04 5.15
N ILE A 82 1.23 22.74 5.96
CA ILE A 82 1.33 22.70 7.42
C ILE A 82 0.39 21.60 7.93
N PHE A 83 0.94 20.59 8.59
CA PHE A 83 0.17 19.57 9.28
C PHE A 83 -0.21 20.08 10.67
N LEU A 84 -1.48 20.43 10.86
CA LEU A 84 -2.03 20.73 12.18
C LEU A 84 -2.57 19.44 12.77
N PHE A 85 -1.88 18.91 13.79
CA PHE A 85 -2.39 17.81 14.59
C PHE A 85 -3.34 18.39 15.64
N GLN A 86 -4.63 18.06 15.51
CA GLN A 86 -5.61 18.37 16.54
C GLN A 86 -5.66 17.19 17.51
N GLU A 87 -5.17 17.36 18.73
CA GLU A 87 -5.44 16.40 19.80
C GLU A 87 -6.93 16.46 20.14
N GLU A 88 -7.59 15.32 20.03
CA GLU A 88 -8.92 15.12 20.58
C GLU A 88 -8.78 15.06 22.10
N ASN A 89 -8.98 16.21 22.76
CA ASN A 89 -9.09 16.26 24.20
C ASN A 89 -10.46 15.67 24.55
N ASP A 90 -10.48 14.36 24.82
CA ASP A 90 -11.66 13.67 25.34
C ASP A 90 -11.90 14.19 26.77
N SER A 91 -12.60 15.32 26.84
CA SER A 91 -13.16 15.84 28.08
C SER A 91 -14.17 14.81 28.59
N THR A 92 -13.67 13.89 29.40
CA THR A 92 -14.48 13.02 30.25
C THR A 92 -15.21 13.91 31.26
N ASP A 93 -16.32 14.49 30.83
CA ASP A 93 -17.31 15.08 31.71
C ASP A 93 -18.45 14.06 31.86
N LYS A 94 -18.22 13.10 32.77
CA LYS A 94 -19.18 12.61 33.80
C LYS A 94 -18.65 11.39 34.56
#